data_AF-A0AAD8E7V5-F1
#
_entry.id   AF-A0AAD8E7V5-F1
#
_cell.length_a   1.000
_cell.length_b   1.000
_cell.length_c   1.000
_cell.angle_alpha   90.00
_cell.angle_beta   90.00
_cell.angle_gamma   90.00
#
_symmetry.space_group_name_H-M   'P 1'
#
loop_
_entity.id
_entity.type
_entity.pdbx_description
1 polymer ?
#
loop_
_entity_poly.entity_id
_entity_poly.type
_entity_poly.pdbx_seq_one_letter_code
_entity_poly.pdbx_strand_id
1 'polypeptide(L)'
;MEDKSRNYERIEKYEEFFSFNIFLLRMAGLLPPINLKPLAKLFYNLYSASLVGVLLAGFLSLGTALVILSGNLTLFAETLCVLSGIIIGLGDAIFFLYKKKRILHLLMKMENNLISSMKPKYCHIATDAQNSLIKSSKIKGMLSIMIGSSFLIQPFMHLHDEVTDPDDPLRIESWNRLPYNAWIPGVDVNEVQGRLTIIFFSLCINSAVLMTAFSVDVTCMSMVNQVSAQFQYLIALLDNMEEEHDEWKMEMNGTGDLHILKENVEDEEDEQWYENYLKDCIKRHQSILE
;
A
#
# COMPACT_ATOMS: atom_id res chain seq x y z
N MET A 1 34.33 12.84 -0.96
CA MET A 1 33.57 12.37 0.22
C MET A 1 32.20 13.02 0.12
N GLU A 2 31.24 12.34 -0.49
CA GLU A 2 29.86 12.81 -0.53
C GLU A 2 29.28 12.78 0.87
N ASP A 3 28.70 13.92 1.25
CA ASP A 3 28.22 14.23 2.58
C ASP A 3 27.00 13.37 2.93
N LYS A 4 27.25 12.25 3.63
CA LYS A 4 26.23 11.33 4.10
C LYS A 4 25.25 12.00 5.07
N SER A 5 25.63 13.09 5.75
CA SER A 5 24.75 13.75 6.73
C SER A 5 23.57 14.45 6.05
N ARG A 6 23.80 15.10 4.91
CA ARG A 6 22.74 15.72 4.08
C ARG A 6 21.75 14.73 3.47
N ASN A 7 22.11 13.45 3.37
CA ASN A 7 21.23 12.40 2.88
C ASN A 7 20.29 11.90 3.99
N TYR A 8 20.73 11.92 5.25
CA TYR A 8 19.91 11.49 6.40
C TYR A 8 18.87 12.53 6.81
N GLU A 9 19.25 13.81 6.85
CA GLU A 9 18.34 14.93 7.13
C GLU A 9 17.22 15.04 6.08
N ARG A 10 17.53 14.66 4.84
CA ARG A 10 16.57 14.62 3.74
C ARG A 10 15.54 13.50 3.95
N ILE A 11 16.00 12.29 4.31
CA ILE A 11 15.14 11.11 4.59
C ILE A 11 14.14 11.35 5.73
N GLU A 12 14.51 12.11 6.77
CA GLU A 12 13.60 12.40 7.90
C GLU A 12 12.47 13.37 7.52
N LYS A 13 12.70 14.31 6.59
CA LYS A 13 11.65 15.20 6.07
C LYS A 13 10.73 14.49 5.05
N TYR A 14 11.25 13.48 4.34
CA TYR A 14 10.52 12.63 3.38
C TYR A 14 9.54 11.64 4.02
N GLU A 15 9.55 11.50 5.35
CA GLU A 15 8.58 10.63 6.02
C GLU A 15 7.21 11.29 6.14
N GLU A 16 7.01 12.61 6.09
CA GLU A 16 5.69 13.18 6.46
C GLU A 16 4.54 12.80 5.51
N PHE A 17 4.72 12.86 4.18
CA PHE A 17 3.63 12.62 3.23
C PHE A 17 3.25 11.14 3.09
N PHE A 18 4.24 10.26 3.16
CA PHE A 18 4.09 8.80 3.05
C PHE A 18 4.24 8.05 4.37
N SER A 19 4.37 8.76 5.50
CA SER A 19 4.66 8.21 6.85
C SER A 19 3.75 7.06 7.18
N PHE A 20 2.46 7.27 6.99
CA PHE A 20 1.43 6.29 7.27
C PHE A 20 1.58 5.03 6.42
N ASN A 21 1.88 5.17 5.13
CA ASN A 21 2.02 4.03 4.22
C ASN A 21 3.32 3.26 4.49
N ILE A 22 4.42 3.99 4.72
CA ILE A 22 5.70 3.43 5.13
C ILE A 22 5.56 2.68 6.45
N PHE A 23 4.80 3.23 7.40
CA PHE A 23 4.47 2.57 8.66
C PHE A 23 3.68 1.27 8.43
N LEU A 24 2.65 1.29 7.59
CA LEU A 24 1.87 0.08 7.27
C LEU A 24 2.73 -1.00 6.60
N LEU A 25 3.59 -0.63 5.65
CA LEU A 25 4.51 -1.56 4.99
C LEU A 25 5.55 -2.14 5.96
N ARG A 26 5.99 -1.35 6.94
CA ARG A 26 6.87 -1.82 8.03
C ARG A 26 6.16 -2.86 8.89
N MET A 27 4.93 -2.54 9.33
CA MET A 27 4.09 -3.42 10.13
C MET A 27 3.67 -4.69 9.38
N ALA A 28 3.51 -4.63 8.06
CA ALA A 28 3.21 -5.79 7.23
C ALA A 28 4.45 -6.66 6.93
N GLY A 29 5.66 -6.27 7.34
CA GLY A 29 6.87 -7.06 7.08
C GLY A 29 7.44 -6.92 5.67
N LEU A 30 6.96 -5.94 4.88
CA LEU A 30 7.35 -5.73 3.48
C LEU A 30 8.47 -4.70 3.31
N LEU A 31 8.61 -3.78 4.27
CA LEU A 31 9.60 -2.70 4.22
C LEU A 31 10.38 -2.54 5.55
N PRO A 32 11.68 -2.88 5.59
CA PRO A 32 12.48 -2.68 6.79
C PRO A 32 12.68 -1.18 7.08
N PRO A 33 12.67 -0.78 8.36
CA PRO A 33 13.09 0.55 8.78
C PRO A 33 14.49 0.91 8.25
N ILE A 34 14.66 2.19 7.93
CA ILE A 34 15.94 2.74 7.50
C ILE A 34 16.87 2.79 8.72
N ASN A 35 18.17 2.52 8.54
CA ASN A 35 19.19 2.53 9.61
C ASN A 35 19.03 1.50 10.75
N LEU A 36 18.45 0.33 10.46
CA LEU A 36 18.45 -0.77 11.43
C LEU A 36 19.87 -1.24 11.78
N LYS A 37 20.13 -1.40 13.07
CA LYS A 37 21.30 -2.14 13.57
C LYS A 37 21.31 -3.57 12.97
N PRO A 38 22.49 -4.19 12.76
CA PRO A 38 22.60 -5.51 12.10
C PRO A 38 21.68 -6.58 12.70
N LEU A 39 21.56 -6.59 14.02
CA LEU A 39 20.76 -7.56 14.76
C LEU A 39 19.24 -7.33 14.58
N ALA A 40 18.81 -6.06 14.55
CA ALA A 40 17.41 -5.73 14.28
C ALA A 40 17.04 -6.01 12.81
N LYS A 41 17.98 -5.84 11.88
CA LYS A 41 17.82 -6.23 10.47
C LYS A 41 17.64 -7.74 10.31
N LEU A 42 18.38 -8.55 11.08
CA LEU A 42 18.21 -10.00 11.10
C LEU A 42 16.80 -10.38 11.54
N PHE A 43 16.33 -9.84 12.67
CA PHE A 43 14.97 -10.12 13.17
C PHE A 43 13.89 -9.67 12.19
N TYR A 44 14.07 -8.53 11.52
CA TYR A 44 13.14 -8.09 10.49
C TYR A 44 13.11 -9.03 9.28
N ASN A 45 14.27 -9.51 8.83
CA ASN A 45 14.33 -10.48 7.74
C ASN A 45 13.67 -11.81 8.14
N LEU A 46 13.86 -12.25 9.39
CA LEU A 46 13.19 -13.44 9.91
C LEU A 46 11.67 -13.24 9.96
N TYR A 47 11.21 -12.07 10.41
CA TYR A 47 9.81 -11.70 10.41
C TYR A 47 9.22 -11.72 8.98
N SER A 48 9.87 -11.06 8.02
CA SER A 48 9.46 -11.06 6.61
C SER A 48 9.46 -12.46 5.98
N ALA A 49 10.46 -13.28 6.29
CA ALA A 49 10.51 -14.67 5.86
C ALA A 49 9.39 -15.51 6.49
N SER A 50 9.08 -15.28 7.77
CA SER A 50 7.99 -15.96 8.48
C SER A 50 6.62 -15.63 7.88
N LEU A 51 6.41 -14.37 7.47
CA LEU A 51 5.19 -13.93 6.77
C LEU A 51 4.99 -14.73 5.47
N VAL A 52 6.01 -14.79 4.61
CA VAL A 52 5.95 -15.56 3.35
C VAL A 52 5.79 -17.05 3.65
N GLY A 53 6.44 -17.57 4.68
CA GLY A 53 6.31 -18.95 5.13
C GLY A 53 4.88 -19.31 5.57
N VAL A 54 4.23 -18.45 6.34
CA VAL A 54 2.83 -18.62 6.77
C VAL A 54 1.88 -18.60 5.57
N LEU A 55 2.05 -17.66 4.65
CA LEU A 55 1.22 -17.59 3.43
C LEU A 55 1.42 -18.81 2.53
N LEU A 56 2.65 -19.28 2.36
CA LEU A 56 2.96 -20.48 1.58
C LEU A 56 2.41 -21.75 2.24
N ALA A 57 2.53 -21.87 3.56
CA ALA A 57 1.93 -22.97 4.32
C ALA A 57 0.41 -22.97 4.18
N GLY A 58 -0.23 -21.80 4.25
CA GLY A 58 -1.67 -21.63 4.01
C GLY A 58 -2.09 -22.05 2.61
N PHE A 59 -1.33 -21.63 1.58
CA PHE A 59 -1.57 -22.01 0.20
C PHE A 59 -1.52 -23.54 0.00
N LEU A 60 -0.49 -24.21 0.54
CA LEU A 60 -0.36 -25.66 0.44
C LEU A 60 -1.46 -26.40 1.24
N SER A 61 -1.79 -25.89 2.42
CA SER A 61 -2.81 -26.46 3.29
C SER A 61 -4.21 -26.41 2.67
N LEU A 62 -4.61 -25.25 2.14
CA LEU A 62 -5.89 -25.09 1.44
C LEU A 62 -5.90 -25.78 0.08
N GLY A 63 -4.78 -25.78 -0.65
CA GLY A 63 -4.66 -26.50 -1.91
C GLY A 63 -4.87 -28.00 -1.72
N THR A 64 -4.33 -28.56 -0.64
CA THR A 64 -4.56 -29.97 -0.27
C THR A 64 -6.00 -30.20 0.19
N ALA A 65 -6.57 -29.28 0.97
CA ALA A 65 -7.96 -29.36 1.41
C ALA A 65 -8.95 -29.35 0.22
N LEU A 66 -8.71 -28.53 -0.81
CA LEU A 66 -9.54 -28.52 -2.03
C LEU A 66 -9.57 -29.87 -2.74
N VAL A 67 -8.44 -30.58 -2.78
CA VAL A 67 -8.37 -31.92 -3.39
C VAL A 67 -9.15 -32.93 -2.55
N ILE A 68 -9.06 -32.85 -1.23
CA ILE A 68 -9.78 -33.75 -0.31
C ILE A 68 -11.30 -33.48 -0.34
N LEU A 69 -11.69 -32.21 -0.41
CA LEU A 69 -13.09 -31.76 -0.32
C LEU A 69 -13.78 -31.66 -1.68
N SER A 70 -13.16 -32.14 -2.77
CA SER A 70 -13.71 -32.03 -4.13
C SER A 70 -15.06 -32.71 -4.31
N GLY A 71 -15.45 -33.60 -3.39
CA GLY A 71 -16.76 -34.26 -3.37
C GLY A 71 -17.90 -33.39 -2.80
N ASN A 72 -17.60 -32.29 -2.11
CA ASN A 72 -18.59 -31.39 -1.52
C ASN A 72 -18.49 -29.99 -2.15
N LEU A 73 -19.41 -29.67 -3.06
CA LEU A 73 -19.38 -28.44 -3.85
C LEU A 73 -19.40 -27.16 -2.99
N THR A 74 -20.16 -27.17 -1.89
CA THR A 74 -20.27 -26.01 -0.99
C THR A 74 -18.94 -25.73 -0.29
N LEU A 75 -18.36 -26.75 0.36
CA LEU A 75 -17.05 -26.60 1.03
C LEU A 75 -15.93 -26.30 0.04
N PHE A 76 -16.01 -26.88 -1.16
CA PHE A 76 -15.07 -26.58 -2.24
C PHE A 76 -15.10 -25.10 -2.61
N ALA A 77 -16.30 -24.54 -2.83
CA ALA A 77 -16.46 -23.13 -3.20
C ALA A 77 -15.98 -22.18 -2.08
N GLU A 78 -16.32 -22.48 -0.83
CA GLU A 78 -15.85 -21.71 0.33
C GLU A 78 -14.32 -21.74 0.46
N THR A 79 -13.73 -22.94 0.36
CA THR A 79 -12.27 -23.13 0.43
C THR A 79 -11.56 -22.43 -0.73
N LEU A 80 -12.16 -22.43 -1.93
CA LEU A 80 -11.63 -21.74 -3.10
C LEU A 80 -11.66 -20.22 -2.92
N CYS A 81 -12.74 -19.68 -2.33
CA CYS A 81 -12.85 -18.26 -2.01
C CYS A 81 -11.71 -17.83 -1.08
N VAL A 82 -11.48 -18.59 0.00
CA VAL A 82 -10.40 -18.32 0.96
C VAL A 82 -9.01 -18.48 0.31
N LEU A 83 -8.82 -19.51 -0.53
CA LEU A 83 -7.57 -19.71 -1.27
C LEU A 83 -7.27 -18.52 -2.19
N SER A 84 -8.29 -17.94 -2.85
CA SER A 84 -8.10 -16.77 -3.70
C SER A 84 -7.53 -15.57 -2.93
N GLY A 85 -7.98 -15.35 -1.68
CA GLY A 85 -7.42 -14.34 -0.79
C GLY A 85 -5.94 -14.58 -0.45
N ILE A 86 -5.55 -15.84 -0.21
CA ILE A 86 -4.14 -16.20 0.03
C ILE A 86 -3.30 -15.98 -1.23
N ILE A 87 -3.83 -16.34 -2.41
CA ILE A 87 -3.13 -16.11 -3.68
C ILE A 87 -2.86 -14.61 -3.87
N ILE A 88 -3.83 -13.75 -3.58
CA ILE A 88 -3.67 -12.29 -3.63
C ILE A 88 -2.60 -11.85 -2.63
N GLY A 89 -2.72 -12.22 -1.34
CA GLY A 89 -1.76 -11.82 -0.30
C GLY A 89 -0.33 -12.31 -0.57
N LEU A 90 -0.17 -13.54 -1.07
CA LEU A 90 1.11 -14.10 -1.46
C LEU A 90 1.67 -13.38 -2.70
N GLY A 91 0.84 -13.12 -3.70
CA GLY A 91 1.19 -12.36 -4.90
C GLY A 91 1.68 -10.97 -4.55
N ASP A 92 0.95 -10.24 -3.69
CA ASP A 92 1.30 -8.92 -3.19
C ASP A 92 2.62 -8.92 -2.41
N ALA A 93 2.80 -9.88 -1.50
CA ALA A 93 4.03 -10.01 -0.73
C ALA A 93 5.24 -10.27 -1.64
N ILE A 94 5.13 -11.21 -2.57
CA ILE A 94 6.21 -11.53 -3.53
C ILE A 94 6.49 -10.34 -4.45
N PHE A 95 5.44 -9.74 -5.02
CA PHE A 95 5.55 -8.58 -5.90
C PHE A 95 6.28 -7.43 -5.20
N PHE A 96 5.85 -7.08 -3.99
CA PHE A 96 6.43 -5.99 -3.24
C PHE A 96 7.87 -6.29 -2.83
N LEU A 97 8.18 -7.50 -2.33
CA LEU A 97 9.54 -7.88 -1.95
C LEU A 97 10.50 -7.87 -3.15
N TYR A 98 10.04 -8.33 -4.32
CA TYR A 98 10.85 -8.36 -5.54
C TYR A 98 11.05 -6.96 -6.14
N LYS A 99 10.00 -6.13 -6.18
CA LYS A 99 10.03 -4.78 -6.78
C LYS A 99 10.32 -3.66 -5.78
N LYS A 100 10.58 -3.99 -4.52
CA LYS A 100 10.81 -3.06 -3.40
C LYS A 100 11.69 -1.86 -3.74
N LYS A 101 12.85 -2.09 -4.37
CA LYS A 101 13.78 -1.01 -4.74
C LYS A 101 13.15 -0.02 -5.72
N ARG A 102 12.40 -0.51 -6.70
CA ARG A 102 11.74 0.31 -7.72
C ARG A 102 10.56 1.07 -7.12
N ILE A 103 9.76 0.42 -6.28
CA ILE A 103 8.62 1.04 -5.57
C ILE A 103 9.13 2.18 -4.67
N LEU A 104 10.18 1.92 -3.87
CA LEU A 104 10.79 2.95 -3.03
C LEU A 104 11.36 4.12 -3.85
N HIS A 105 12.01 3.82 -4.97
CA HIS A 105 12.53 4.85 -5.86
C HIS A 105 11.41 5.70 -6.46
N LEU A 106 10.29 5.10 -6.86
CA LEU A 106 9.08 5.79 -7.33
C LEU A 106 8.52 6.72 -6.25
N LEU A 107 8.33 6.21 -5.02
CA LEU A 107 7.87 7.03 -3.89
C LEU A 107 8.77 8.25 -3.67
N MET A 108 10.09 8.04 -3.67
CA MET A 108 11.07 9.13 -3.50
C MET A 108 11.03 10.13 -4.65
N LYS A 109 10.84 9.69 -5.89
CA LYS A 109 10.82 10.56 -7.08
C LYS A 109 9.57 11.43 -7.11
N MET A 110 8.42 10.87 -6.74
CA MET A 110 7.14 11.57 -6.78
C MET A 110 7.03 12.69 -5.73
N GLU A 111 7.56 12.46 -4.53
CA GLU A 111 7.57 13.46 -3.46
C GLU A 111 8.54 14.62 -3.76
N ASN A 112 9.78 14.30 -4.17
CA ASN A 112 10.78 15.31 -4.46
C ASN A 112 10.37 16.24 -5.60
N ASN A 113 9.68 15.74 -6.62
CA ASN A 113 9.31 16.55 -7.79
C ASN A 113 8.04 17.38 -7.59
N LEU A 114 7.08 16.95 -6.75
CA LEU A 114 5.84 17.69 -6.57
C LEU A 114 6.02 18.84 -5.58
N ILE A 115 6.54 18.55 -4.39
CA ILE A 115 6.57 19.51 -3.27
C ILE A 115 7.60 20.61 -3.53
N SER A 116 8.75 20.29 -4.14
CA SER A 116 9.80 21.28 -4.35
C SER A 116 9.51 22.29 -5.46
N SER A 117 8.59 21.99 -6.38
CA SER A 117 8.24 22.87 -7.50
C SER A 117 6.89 23.57 -7.34
N MET A 118 6.11 23.23 -6.31
CA MET A 118 4.77 23.78 -6.14
C MET A 118 4.85 25.20 -5.57
N LYS A 119 4.28 26.18 -6.27
CA LYS A 119 4.11 27.53 -5.72
C LYS A 119 3.18 27.50 -4.49
N PRO A 120 3.39 28.35 -3.47
CA PRO A 120 2.59 28.38 -2.24
C PRO A 120 1.08 28.48 -2.47
N LYS A 121 0.65 29.20 -3.52
CA LYS A 121 -0.76 29.36 -3.92
C LYS A 121 -1.47 28.02 -4.19
N TYR A 122 -0.74 26.99 -4.63
CA TYR A 122 -1.30 25.68 -5.00
C TYR A 122 -1.04 24.57 -3.96
N CYS A 123 -0.42 24.88 -2.82
CA CYS A 123 -0.17 23.87 -1.77
C CYS A 123 -1.45 23.21 -1.24
N HIS A 124 -2.61 23.86 -1.38
CA HIS A 124 -3.91 23.30 -1.01
C HIS A 124 -4.23 22.01 -1.80
N ILE A 125 -3.81 21.90 -3.07
CA ILE A 125 -4.03 20.71 -3.92
C ILE A 125 -3.32 19.48 -3.33
N ALA A 126 -2.06 19.63 -2.94
CA ALA A 126 -1.30 18.56 -2.30
C ALA A 126 -1.89 18.17 -0.92
N THR A 127 -2.35 19.18 -0.17
CA THR A 127 -2.94 19.00 1.16
C THR A 127 -4.29 18.27 1.08
N ASP A 128 -5.13 18.62 0.11
CA ASP A 128 -6.44 17.99 -0.11
C ASP A 128 -6.28 16.54 -0.59
N ALA A 129 -5.31 16.28 -1.47
CA ALA A 129 -4.95 14.94 -1.87
C ALA A 129 -4.52 14.10 -0.65
N GLN A 130 -3.66 14.64 0.23
CA GLN A 130 -3.24 13.95 1.44
C GLN A 130 -4.40 13.66 2.39
N ASN A 131 -5.28 14.65 2.61
CA ASN A 131 -6.46 14.50 3.45
C ASN A 131 -7.42 13.43 2.91
N SER A 132 -7.63 13.38 1.60
CA SER A 132 -8.41 12.35 0.92
C SER A 132 -7.82 10.96 1.14
N LEU A 133 -6.49 10.82 1.01
CA LEU A 133 -5.79 9.56 1.25
C LEU A 133 -5.92 9.08 2.69
N ILE A 134 -5.71 9.97 3.67
CA ILE A 134 -5.84 9.65 5.10
C ILE A 134 -7.26 9.21 5.41
N LYS A 135 -8.27 9.92 4.88
CA LYS A 135 -9.69 9.59 5.08
C LYS A 135 -10.02 8.22 4.46
N SER A 136 -9.61 7.98 3.22
CA SER A 136 -9.81 6.70 2.54
C SER A 136 -9.14 5.55 3.30
N SER A 137 -7.91 5.76 3.75
CA SER A 137 -7.13 4.77 4.51
C SER A 137 -7.77 4.45 5.86
N LYS A 138 -8.33 5.45 6.56
CA LYS A 138 -9.07 5.24 7.81
C LYS A 138 -10.33 4.39 7.59
N ILE A 139 -11.12 4.70 6.56
CA ILE A 139 -12.34 3.94 6.23
C ILE A 139 -11.98 2.50 5.87
N LYS A 140 -10.98 2.31 5.00
CA LYS A 140 -10.54 0.98 4.60
C LYS A 140 -9.92 0.21 5.77
N GLY A 141 -9.21 0.88 6.66
CA GLY A 141 -8.68 0.29 7.89
C GLY A 141 -9.80 -0.20 8.81
N MET A 142 -10.84 0.61 9.03
CA MET A 142 -12.03 0.20 9.78
C MET A 142 -12.72 -1.02 9.13
N LEU A 143 -12.91 -1.00 7.81
CA LEU A 143 -13.49 -2.11 7.07
C LEU A 143 -12.65 -3.39 7.21
N SER A 144 -11.33 -3.27 7.12
CA SER A 144 -10.40 -4.40 7.27
C SER A 144 -10.45 -5.00 8.68
N ILE A 145 -10.56 -4.16 9.72
CA ILE A 145 -10.74 -4.62 11.10
C ILE A 145 -12.10 -5.30 11.27
N MET A 146 -13.17 -4.77 10.67
CA MET A 146 -14.49 -5.40 10.71
C MET A 146 -14.46 -6.78 10.04
N ILE A 147 -13.93 -6.88 8.82
CA ILE A 147 -13.80 -8.16 8.10
C ILE A 147 -12.93 -9.15 8.88
N GLY A 148 -11.78 -8.69 9.38
CA GLY A 148 -10.87 -9.53 10.18
C GLY A 148 -11.52 -10.03 11.46
N SER A 149 -12.23 -9.16 12.20
CA SER A 149 -12.92 -9.55 13.42
C SER A 149 -14.11 -10.48 13.17
N SER A 150 -14.86 -10.31 12.08
CA SER A 150 -15.91 -11.26 11.68
C SER A 150 -15.36 -12.66 11.44
N PHE A 151 -14.22 -12.76 10.75
CA PHE A 151 -13.51 -14.03 10.55
C PHE A 151 -13.02 -14.67 11.86
N LEU A 152 -12.70 -13.86 12.88
CA LEU A 152 -12.26 -14.34 14.19
C LEU A 152 -13.43 -14.76 15.08
N ILE A 153 -14.57 -14.06 15.04
CA ILE A 153 -15.70 -14.33 15.93
C ILE A 153 -16.45 -15.60 15.52
N GLN A 154 -16.60 -15.85 14.21
CA GLN A 154 -17.30 -17.02 13.67
C GLN A 154 -16.85 -18.37 14.29
N PRO A 155 -15.55 -18.68 14.41
CA PRO A 155 -15.11 -19.92 15.08
C PRO A 155 -15.51 -20.02 16.55
N PHE A 156 -15.44 -18.92 17.31
CA PHE A 156 -15.75 -18.95 18.74
C PHE A 156 -17.24 -19.13 18.99
N MET A 157 -18.10 -18.59 18.11
CA MET A 157 -19.55 -18.81 18.18
C MET A 157 -19.87 -20.30 17.96
N HIS A 158 -19.25 -20.95 16.97
CA HIS A 158 -19.47 -22.38 16.71
C HIS A 158 -18.92 -23.30 17.81
N LEU A 159 -17.81 -22.94 18.45
CA LEU A 159 -17.28 -23.68 19.60
C LEU A 159 -18.17 -23.59 20.84
N HIS A 160 -18.86 -22.48 21.05
CA HIS A 160 -19.78 -22.32 22.18
C HIS A 160 -21.00 -23.24 22.04
N ASP A 161 -21.55 -23.37 20.82
CA ASP A 161 -22.74 -24.17 20.58
C ASP A 161 -22.50 -25.67 20.88
N GLU A 162 -21.28 -26.18 20.64
CA GLU A 162 -20.90 -27.59 20.88
C GLU A 162 -20.77 -28.00 22.36
N VAL A 163 -20.51 -27.07 23.29
CA VAL A 163 -20.38 -27.40 24.73
C VAL A 163 -21.74 -27.79 25.34
N THR A 164 -22.83 -27.52 24.62
CA THR A 164 -24.20 -27.66 25.13
C THR A 164 -24.81 -29.05 24.93
N ASP A 165 -24.24 -29.93 24.10
CA ASP A 165 -24.79 -31.27 23.85
C ASP A 165 -23.70 -32.36 23.73
N PRO A 166 -23.38 -33.07 24.82
CA PRO A 166 -22.27 -34.03 24.87
C PRO A 166 -22.54 -35.38 24.17
N ASP A 167 -23.76 -35.65 23.71
CA ASP A 167 -24.17 -36.95 23.12
C ASP A 167 -24.42 -36.89 21.60
N ASP A 168 -24.10 -35.80 20.91
CA ASP A 168 -24.35 -35.67 19.46
C ASP A 168 -23.37 -36.54 18.63
N PRO A 169 -23.84 -37.57 17.86
CA PRO A 169 -22.99 -38.50 17.11
C PRO A 169 -22.27 -37.89 15.89
N LEU A 170 -22.32 -36.57 15.69
CA LEU A 170 -21.76 -35.85 14.54
C LEU A 170 -20.25 -35.57 14.66
N ARG A 171 -19.44 -36.63 14.86
CA ARG A 171 -17.97 -36.58 14.66
C ARG A 171 -17.54 -36.41 13.20
N ILE A 172 -18.45 -36.57 12.23
CA ILE A 172 -18.17 -36.49 10.79
C ILE A 172 -18.42 -35.07 10.24
N GLU A 173 -19.15 -34.21 10.96
CA GLU A 173 -19.48 -32.85 10.55
C GLU A 173 -18.47 -31.78 11.00
N SER A 174 -17.39 -32.18 11.69
CA SER A 174 -16.47 -31.25 12.34
C SER A 174 -15.78 -30.29 11.36
N TRP A 175 -15.60 -30.68 10.09
CA TRP A 175 -15.10 -29.80 9.04
C TRP A 175 -16.08 -28.68 8.69
N ASN A 176 -17.38 -28.97 8.61
CA ASN A 176 -18.41 -27.96 8.29
C ASN A 176 -18.52 -26.87 9.37
N ARG A 177 -18.01 -27.15 10.57
CA ARG A 177 -18.08 -26.25 11.74
C ARG A 177 -16.80 -25.44 11.94
N LEU A 178 -15.76 -25.71 11.15
CA LEU A 178 -14.51 -24.96 11.23
C LEU A 178 -14.61 -23.65 10.41
N PRO A 179 -14.04 -22.55 10.92
CA PRO A 179 -13.99 -21.27 10.18
C PRO A 179 -13.09 -21.33 8.95
N TYR A 180 -12.31 -22.41 8.83
CA TYR A 180 -11.18 -22.54 7.94
C TYR A 180 -10.94 -24.03 7.67
N ASN A 181 -11.30 -24.47 6.47
CA ASN A 181 -11.14 -25.85 6.01
C ASN A 181 -9.70 -26.07 5.52
N ALA A 182 -8.78 -26.17 6.47
CA ALA A 182 -7.36 -26.41 6.19
C ALA A 182 -6.93 -27.82 6.56
N TRP A 183 -6.15 -28.42 5.67
CA TRP A 183 -5.47 -29.67 5.96
C TRP A 183 -4.11 -29.39 6.59
N ILE A 184 -3.89 -29.80 7.83
CA ILE A 184 -2.61 -29.70 8.53
C ILE A 184 -2.13 -31.11 8.86
N PRO A 185 -0.91 -31.52 8.44
CA PRO A 185 -0.42 -32.87 8.69
C PRO A 185 -0.28 -33.14 10.18
N GLY A 186 -0.81 -34.28 10.65
CA GLY A 186 -0.71 -34.71 12.04
C GLY A 186 -1.65 -33.99 13.01
N VAL A 187 -2.58 -33.16 12.51
CA VAL A 187 -3.59 -32.48 13.32
C VAL A 187 -4.94 -33.19 13.16
N ASP A 188 -5.49 -33.71 14.26
CA ASP A 188 -6.83 -34.30 14.29
C ASP A 188 -7.88 -33.23 14.67
N VAL A 189 -8.77 -32.92 13.73
CA VAL A 189 -9.90 -31.99 13.92
C VAL A 189 -10.91 -32.45 14.97
N ASN A 190 -10.89 -33.74 15.33
CA ASN A 190 -11.77 -34.29 16.35
C ASN A 190 -11.25 -34.03 17.77
N GLU A 191 -9.98 -33.66 17.91
CA GLU A 191 -9.39 -33.30 19.19
C GLU A 191 -9.47 -31.79 19.43
N VAL A 192 -9.72 -31.38 20.68
CA VAL A 192 -9.76 -29.96 21.07
C VAL A 192 -8.45 -29.24 20.70
N GLN A 193 -7.31 -29.91 20.89
CA GLN A 193 -6.00 -29.37 20.55
C GLN A 193 -5.85 -29.13 19.04
N GLY A 194 -6.38 -30.03 18.21
CA GLY A 194 -6.33 -29.86 16.76
C GLY A 194 -7.23 -28.73 16.27
N ARG A 195 -8.43 -28.58 16.84
CA ARG A 195 -9.33 -27.44 16.56
C ARG A 195 -8.69 -26.10 16.92
N LEU A 196 -8.08 -26.00 18.10
CA LEU A 196 -7.36 -24.80 18.52
C LEU A 196 -6.18 -24.48 17.60
N THR A 197 -5.46 -25.51 17.14
CA THR A 197 -4.35 -25.35 16.18
C THR A 197 -4.83 -24.76 14.86
N ILE A 198 -5.96 -25.24 14.33
CA ILE A 198 -6.55 -24.73 13.08
C ILE A 198 -7.04 -23.29 13.23
N ILE A 199 -7.66 -22.96 14.37
CA ILE A 199 -8.11 -21.59 14.66
C ILE A 199 -6.92 -20.63 14.74
N PHE A 200 -5.86 -21.01 15.44
CA PHE A 200 -4.64 -20.21 15.53
C PHE A 200 -3.98 -20.04 14.15
N PHE A 201 -3.89 -21.11 13.37
CA PHE A 201 -3.36 -21.08 12.02
C PHE A 201 -4.16 -20.16 11.09
N SER A 202 -5.50 -20.24 11.16
CA SER A 202 -6.42 -19.35 10.44
C SER A 202 -6.22 -17.89 10.85
N LEU A 203 -6.06 -17.59 12.14
CA LEU A 203 -5.78 -16.24 12.63
C LEU A 203 -4.47 -15.70 12.06
N CYS A 204 -3.41 -16.51 12.04
CA CYS A 204 -2.12 -16.12 11.48
C CYS A 204 -2.22 -15.82 9.98
N ILE A 205 -2.88 -16.67 9.20
CA ILE A 205 -3.05 -16.50 7.76
C ILE A 205 -3.91 -15.28 7.43
N ASN A 206 -5.07 -15.15 8.07
CA ASN A 206 -5.96 -14.01 7.83
C ASN A 206 -5.30 -12.69 8.20
N SER A 207 -4.58 -12.65 9.34
CA SER A 207 -3.81 -11.47 9.73
C SER A 207 -2.71 -11.16 8.71
N ALA A 208 -1.99 -12.17 8.22
CA ALA A 208 -0.97 -12.00 7.19
C ALA A 208 -1.56 -11.43 5.91
N VAL A 209 -2.61 -12.06 5.36
CA VAL A 209 -3.29 -11.64 4.13
C VAL A 209 -3.84 -10.22 4.24
N LEU A 210 -4.60 -9.93 5.31
CA LEU A 210 -5.19 -8.60 5.52
C LEU A 210 -4.10 -7.53 5.63
N MET A 211 -3.04 -7.76 6.40
CA MET A 211 -1.96 -6.79 6.56
C MET A 211 -1.19 -6.57 5.24
N THR A 212 -0.88 -7.63 4.50
CA THR A 212 -0.20 -7.50 3.21
C THR A 212 -1.06 -6.77 2.18
N ALA A 213 -2.29 -7.23 1.96
CA ALA A 213 -3.18 -6.64 0.96
C ALA A 213 -3.52 -5.19 1.30
N PHE A 214 -3.83 -4.89 2.57
CA PHE A 214 -4.13 -3.54 3.02
C PHE A 214 -2.93 -2.59 2.81
N SER A 215 -1.72 -3.02 3.20
CA SER A 215 -0.53 -2.18 3.07
C SER A 215 -0.13 -1.91 1.62
N VAL A 216 -0.22 -2.93 0.74
CA VAL A 216 0.08 -2.79 -0.69
C VAL A 216 -0.96 -1.91 -1.37
N ASP A 217 -2.25 -2.15 -1.13
CA ASP A 217 -3.31 -1.33 -1.72
C ASP A 217 -3.24 0.14 -1.31
N VAL A 218 -3.00 0.42 -0.03
CA VAL A 218 -2.86 1.79 0.47
C VAL A 218 -1.65 2.46 -0.19
N THR A 219 -0.55 1.72 -0.39
CA THR A 219 0.63 2.23 -1.09
C THR A 219 0.31 2.58 -2.55
N CYS A 220 -0.36 1.67 -3.27
CA CYS A 220 -0.78 1.90 -4.66
C CYS A 220 -1.74 3.08 -4.78
N MET A 221 -2.76 3.16 -3.92
CA MET A 221 -3.69 4.29 -3.89
C MET A 221 -2.98 5.60 -3.61
N SER A 222 -1.98 5.60 -2.73
CA SER A 222 -1.19 6.79 -2.45
C SER A 222 -0.37 7.26 -3.63
N MET A 223 0.22 6.33 -4.40
CA MET A 223 0.90 6.68 -5.64
C MET A 223 -0.09 7.28 -6.64
N VAL A 224 -1.23 6.61 -6.90
CA VAL A 224 -2.23 7.12 -7.84
C VAL A 224 -2.75 8.50 -7.43
N ASN A 225 -3.06 8.68 -6.15
CA ASN A 225 -3.55 9.94 -5.62
C ASN A 225 -2.50 11.06 -5.74
N GLN A 226 -1.23 10.75 -5.51
CA GLN A 226 -0.17 11.73 -5.71
C GLN A 226 0.00 12.08 -7.20
N VAL A 227 0.00 11.12 -8.12
CA VAL A 227 -0.01 11.39 -9.57
C VAL A 227 -1.19 12.29 -9.95
N SER A 228 -2.38 11.99 -9.43
CA SER A 228 -3.58 12.81 -9.64
C SER A 228 -3.39 14.24 -9.16
N ALA A 229 -2.77 14.45 -7.99
CA ALA A 229 -2.44 15.77 -7.49
C ALA A 229 -1.45 16.52 -8.39
N GLN A 230 -0.47 15.83 -8.99
CA GLN A 230 0.45 16.44 -9.96
C GLN A 230 -0.30 16.92 -11.21
N PHE A 231 -1.25 16.13 -11.71
CA PHE A 231 -2.10 16.54 -12.84
C PHE A 231 -3.02 17.71 -12.49
N GLN A 232 -3.64 17.71 -11.32
CA GLN A 232 -4.47 18.84 -10.87
C GLN A 232 -3.65 20.12 -10.72
N TYR A 233 -2.42 20.01 -10.22
CA TYR A 233 -1.51 21.15 -10.17
C TYR A 233 -1.18 21.68 -11.57
N LEU A 234 -0.92 20.80 -12.54
CA LEU A 234 -0.69 21.19 -13.93
C LEU A 234 -1.91 21.90 -14.53
N ILE A 235 -3.12 21.39 -14.29
CA ILE A 235 -4.36 22.04 -14.76
C ILE A 235 -4.50 23.44 -14.15
N ALA A 236 -4.30 23.56 -12.84
CA ALA A 236 -4.40 24.86 -12.15
C ALA A 236 -3.35 25.87 -12.64
N LEU A 237 -2.15 25.40 -13.00
CA LEU A 237 -1.13 26.23 -13.64
C LEU A 237 -1.51 26.65 -15.06
N LEU A 238 -2.14 25.77 -15.83
CA LEU A 238 -2.62 26.09 -17.18
C LEU A 238 -3.79 27.09 -17.14
N ASP A 239 -4.69 26.95 -16.16
CA ASP A 239 -5.85 27.82 -16.00
C ASP A 239 -5.48 29.25 -15.56
N ASN A 240 -4.39 29.41 -14.81
CA ASN A 240 -3.91 30.71 -14.33
C ASN A 240 -2.69 31.23 -15.13
N MET A 241 -2.46 30.72 -16.34
CA MET A 241 -1.20 30.94 -17.03
C MET A 241 -0.87 32.41 -17.32
N GLU A 242 -1.87 33.24 -17.61
CA GLU A 242 -1.69 34.69 -17.79
C GLU A 242 -1.19 35.36 -16.50
N GLU A 243 -1.80 35.02 -15.36
CA GLU A 243 -1.43 35.54 -14.05
C GLU A 243 -0.02 35.06 -13.63
N GLU A 244 0.32 33.81 -13.98
CA GLU A 244 1.65 33.23 -13.75
C GLU A 244 2.73 33.88 -14.63
N HIS A 245 2.40 34.24 -15.87
CA HIS A 245 3.29 34.97 -16.79
C HIS A 245 3.55 36.39 -16.31
N ASP A 246 2.51 37.08 -15.85
CA ASP A 246 2.62 38.43 -15.30
C ASP A 246 3.46 38.46 -14.01
N GLU A 247 3.26 37.49 -13.10
CA GLU A 247 4.11 37.32 -11.91
C GLU A 247 5.58 37.12 -12.29
N TRP A 248 5.85 36.28 -13.29
CA TRP A 248 7.22 36.01 -13.74
C TRP A 248 7.89 37.23 -14.38
N LYS A 249 7.14 37.97 -15.23
CA LYS A 249 7.59 39.26 -15.80
C LYS A 249 7.88 40.28 -14.69
N MET A 250 7.12 40.29 -13.59
CA MET A 250 7.40 41.16 -12.44
C MET A 250 8.64 40.73 -11.64
N GLU A 251 8.86 39.43 -11.41
CA GLU A 251 10.06 38.92 -10.72
C GLU A 251 11.36 39.19 -11.51
N MET A 252 11.32 39.06 -12.84
CA MET A 252 12.45 39.41 -13.71
C MET A 252 12.75 40.92 -13.71
N ASN A 253 11.73 41.77 -13.63
CA ASN A 253 11.92 43.23 -13.54
C ASN A 253 12.37 43.70 -12.14
N GLY A 254 12.12 42.92 -11.09
CA GLY A 254 12.54 43.21 -9.71
C GLY A 254 13.99 42.84 -9.38
N THR A 255 14.62 41.99 -10.19
CA THR A 255 16.05 41.66 -10.12
C THR A 255 16.81 42.53 -11.11
N GLY A 256 17.09 43.77 -10.68
CA GLY A 256 17.61 44.84 -11.54
C GLY A 256 18.78 44.45 -12.44
N ASP A 257 18.51 44.38 -13.73
CA ASP A 257 19.21 45.13 -14.79
C ASP A 257 18.67 44.67 -16.15
N LEU A 258 17.62 45.32 -16.67
CA LEU A 258 17.54 45.72 -18.09
C LEU A 258 16.29 46.58 -18.34
N HIS A 259 16.40 47.87 -18.02
CA HIS A 259 15.78 48.87 -18.89
C HIS A 259 16.56 48.79 -20.21
N ILE A 260 15.96 48.25 -21.28
CA ILE A 260 16.07 48.66 -22.69
C ILE A 260 15.40 47.57 -23.55
N LEU A 261 14.53 48.03 -24.47
CA LEU A 261 13.76 47.28 -25.47
C LEU A 261 12.38 46.73 -25.03
N LYS A 262 11.56 47.61 -24.44
CA LYS A 262 10.11 47.60 -24.69
C LYS A 262 9.86 48.39 -25.96
N GLU A 263 9.56 47.69 -27.05
CA GLU A 263 8.62 48.06 -28.14
C GLU A 263 8.96 47.21 -29.38
N ASN A 264 8.07 46.27 -29.71
CA ASN A 264 8.00 45.43 -30.92
C ASN A 264 8.43 43.94 -30.84
N VAL A 265 8.53 43.32 -29.66
CA VAL A 265 8.87 41.87 -29.54
C VAL A 265 7.83 41.05 -28.74
N GLU A 266 6.77 41.69 -28.22
CA GLU A 266 5.93 41.06 -27.18
C GLU A 266 5.05 39.88 -27.66
N ASP A 267 4.76 39.72 -28.96
CA ASP A 267 3.89 38.62 -29.43
C ASP A 267 4.64 37.32 -29.79
N GLU A 268 5.87 37.37 -30.31
CA GLU A 268 6.63 36.15 -30.69
C GLU A 268 7.36 35.51 -29.49
N GLU A 269 7.78 36.30 -28.50
CA GLU A 269 8.40 35.77 -27.27
C GLU A 269 7.39 35.05 -26.37
N ASP A 270 6.13 35.51 -26.34
CA ASP A 270 5.08 34.94 -25.49
C ASP A 270 4.63 33.55 -26.01
N GLU A 271 4.56 33.35 -27.33
CA GLU A 271 4.20 32.05 -27.94
C GLU A 271 5.34 31.02 -27.79
N GLN A 272 6.60 31.47 -27.92
CA GLN A 272 7.78 30.61 -27.77
C GLN A 272 8.04 30.24 -26.30
N TRP A 273 7.75 31.15 -25.37
CA TRP A 273 7.73 30.85 -23.94
C TRP A 273 6.64 29.82 -23.60
N TYR A 274 5.43 30.00 -24.13
CA TYR A 274 4.29 29.09 -23.95
C TYR A 274 4.62 27.66 -24.41
N GLU A 275 5.21 27.52 -25.60
CA GLU A 275 5.66 26.23 -26.11
C GLU A 275 6.74 25.59 -25.24
N ASN A 276 7.73 26.38 -24.79
CA ASN A 276 8.81 25.88 -23.96
C ASN A 276 8.32 25.47 -22.57
N TYR A 277 7.36 26.22 -22.00
CA TYR A 277 6.71 25.92 -20.73
C TYR A 277 5.91 24.62 -20.78
N LEU A 278 5.10 24.42 -21.82
CA LEU A 278 4.38 23.16 -22.06
C LEU A 278 5.34 21.99 -22.29
N LYS A 279 6.40 22.19 -23.08
CA LYS A 279 7.44 21.17 -23.34
C LYS A 279 8.12 20.76 -22.02
N ASP A 280 8.48 21.70 -21.15
CA ASP A 280 9.10 21.39 -19.86
C ASP A 280 8.13 20.68 -18.89
N CYS A 281 6.85 21.08 -18.86
CA CYS A 281 5.83 20.41 -18.07
C CYS A 281 5.58 18.96 -18.53
N ILE A 282 5.45 18.75 -19.84
CA ILE A 282 5.28 17.42 -20.44
C ILE A 282 6.52 16.58 -20.18
N LYS A 283 7.72 17.14 -20.37
CA LYS A 283 8.99 16.43 -20.16
C LYS A 283 9.19 16.04 -18.69
N ARG A 284 8.78 16.88 -17.73
CA ARG A 284 8.77 16.52 -16.30
C ARG A 284 7.82 15.35 -16.02
N HIS A 285 6.62 15.33 -16.61
CA HIS A 285 5.68 14.22 -16.43
C HIS A 285 6.14 12.92 -17.11
N GLN A 286 6.66 13.01 -18.34
CA GLN A 286 7.25 11.86 -19.04
C GLN A 286 8.44 11.29 -18.26
N SER A 287 9.27 12.15 -17.67
CA SER A 287 10.39 11.71 -16.85
C SER A 287 9.96 10.93 -15.61
N ILE A 288 8.72 11.08 -15.11
CA ILE A 288 8.19 10.32 -13.96
C ILE A 288 7.71 8.92 -14.38
N LEU A 289 7.29 8.77 -15.64
CA LEU A 289 6.79 7.51 -16.22
C LEU A 289 7.92 6.57 -16.71
N GLU A 290 9.09 7.12 -17.03
CA GLU A 290 10.35 6.39 -17.36
C GLU A 290 11.14 5.96 -16.11
#